data_AF-A0A4R6VM57-F1
#
_entry.id   AF-A0A4R6VM57-F1
#
_cell.length_a   1.000
_cell.length_b   1.000
_cell.length_c   1.000
_cell.angle_alpha   90.00
_cell.angle_beta   90.00
_cell.angle_gamma   90.00
#
_symmetry.space_group_name_H-M   'P 1'
#
loop_
_entity.id
_entity.type
_entity.pdbx_description
1 polymer ?
#
loop_
_entity_poly.entity_id
_entity_poly.type
_entity_poly.pdbx_seq_one_letter_code
_entity_poly.pdbx_strand_id
1 'polypeptide(L)' 'MSPTTCPCCGVVVMPREMSYDFDGETVASLTREVAYLRATVARLRAASHAPVLHTAPKPVERAVEAVSA' A
#
# COMPACT_ATOMS: atom_id res chain seq x y z
N MET A 1 -8.82 23.51 30.41
CA MET A 1 -9.70 24.31 29.52
C MET A 1 -10.60 23.34 28.75
N SER A 2 -11.83 23.71 28.36
CA SER A 2 -12.75 22.84 27.60
C SER A 2 -12.95 23.35 26.18
N PRO A 3 -13.19 22.48 25.16
CA PRO A 3 -13.53 22.91 23.81
C PRO A 3 -14.76 23.82 23.81
N THR A 4 -14.72 24.90 23.03
CA THR A 4 -15.83 25.86 22.95
C THR A 4 -16.44 25.82 21.56
N THR A 5 -17.76 25.78 21.48
CA THR A 5 -18.47 25.84 20.19
C THR A 5 -18.90 27.27 19.91
N CYS A 6 -18.62 27.77 18.70
CA CYS A 6 -19.05 29.10 18.26
C CYS A 6 -20.59 29.10 18.06
N PRO A 7 -21.34 29.95 18.77
CA PRO A 7 -22.81 29.95 18.68
C PRO A 7 -23.35 30.45 17.33
N CYS A 8 -22.55 31.17 16.54
CA CYS A 8 -22.98 31.74 15.26
C CYS A 8 -22.86 30.75 14.08
N CYS A 9 -21.90 29.83 14.12
CA CYS A 9 -21.58 28.95 12.99
C CYS A 9 -21.35 27.48 13.36
N GLY A 10 -21.43 27.12 14.64
CA GLY A 10 -21.28 25.74 15.11
C GLY A 10 -19.85 25.18 15.05
N VAL A 11 -18.86 26.00 14.66
CA VAL A 11 -17.45 25.57 14.63
C VAL A 11 -16.95 25.34 16.05
N VAL A 12 -16.33 24.18 16.28
CA VAL A 12 -15.67 23.84 17.54
C VAL A 12 -14.25 24.40 17.53
N VAL A 13 -13.95 25.27 18.49
CA VAL A 13 -12.62 25.83 18.71
C VAL A 13 -11.94 25.01 19.80
N MET A 14 -10.86 24.32 19.42
CA MET A 14 -10.01 23.61 20.36
C MET A 14 -9.00 24.60 20.99
N PRO A 15 -8.84 24.60 22.33
CA PRO A 15 -7.77 25.34 23.00
C PRO A 15 -6.40 24.94 22.45
N ARG A 16 -5.46 25.89 22.38
CA ARG A 16 -4.11 25.64 21.85
C ARG A 16 -3.35 24.59 22.66
N GLU A 17 -3.63 24.48 23.96
CA GLU A 17 -3.05 23.40 24.77
C GLU A 17 -3.51 21.99 24.35
N MET A 18 -4.61 21.89 23.59
CA MET A 18 -5.15 20.65 23.03
C MET A 18 -4.87 20.50 21.53
N SER A 19 -4.29 21.51 20.86
CA SER A 19 -3.86 21.35 19.48
C SER A 19 -2.51 20.64 19.47
N TYR A 20 -2.47 19.49 18.80
CA TYR A 20 -1.22 18.80 18.55
C TYR A 20 -0.54 19.47 17.35
N ASP A 21 0.42 20.35 17.62
CA ASP A 21 1.28 20.90 16.57
C ASP A 21 2.27 19.81 16.17
N PHE A 22 2.01 19.16 15.03
CA PHE A 22 2.99 18.25 14.44
C PHE A 22 4.13 19.11 13.89
N ASP A 23 5.36 18.84 14.33
CA ASP A 23 6.54 19.46 13.72
C ASP A 23 6.55 19.18 12.22
N GLY A 24 6.93 20.18 11.41
CA GLY A 24 6.95 20.06 9.95
C GLY A 24 7.80 18.88 9.45
N GLU A 25 8.83 18.50 10.22
CA GLU A 25 9.64 17.31 9.96
C GLU A 25 8.86 16.00 10.15
N THR A 26 8.00 15.90 11.18
CA THR A 26 7.14 14.74 11.44
C THR A 26 6.12 14.57 10.31
N VAL A 27 5.48 15.66 9.88
CA VAL A 27 4.51 15.62 8.76
C VAL A 27 5.19 15.18 7.47
N ALA A 28 6.38 15.71 7.19
CA ALA A 28 7.14 15.32 6.00
C ALA A 28 7.57 13.85 6.04
N SER A 29 7.98 13.34 7.21
CA SER A 29 8.34 11.93 7.38
C SER A 29 7.14 11.01 7.14
N LEU A 30 6.02 11.26 7.81
CA LEU A 30 4.79 10.49 7.64
C LEU A 30 4.29 10.52 6.20
N THR A 31 4.40 11.67 5.53
CA THR A 31 4.02 11.80 4.11
C THR A 31 4.86 10.88 3.22
N ARG A 32 6.17 10.78 3.46
CA ARG A 32 7.06 9.87 2.71
C ARG A 32 6.70 8.41 2.95
N GLU A 33 6.43 8.03 4.20
CA GLU A 33 6.03 6.66 4.55
C GLU A 33 4.72 6.26 3.88
N VAL A 34 3.70 7.14 3.92
CA VAL A 34 2.41 6.90 3.26
C VAL A 34 2.59 6.78 1.73
N ALA A 35 3.45 7.61 1.13
CA ALA A 35 3.74 7.52 -0.30
C ALA A 35 4.40 6.18 -0.67
N TYR A 36 5.37 5.71 0.14
CA TYR A 36 6.02 4.42 -0.05
C TYR A 36 5.01 3.26 0.07
N LEU A 37 4.16 3.27 1.09
CA LEU A 37 3.11 2.26 1.29
C LEU A 37 2.16 2.19 0.09
N ARG A 38 1.68 3.33 -0.41
CA ARG A 38 0.81 3.39 -1.60
C ARG A 38 1.48 2.81 -2.84
N ALA A 39 2.74 3.16 -3.09
CA ALA A 39 3.50 2.62 -4.21
C ALA A 39 3.69 1.10 -4.11
N THR A 40 3.97 0.60 -2.90
CA THR A 40 4.13 -0.84 -2.65
C THR A 40 2.82 -1.60 -2.85
N VAL A 41 1.71 -1.09 -2.33
CA VAL A 41 0.38 -1.69 -2.56
C VAL A 41 0.01 -1.70 -4.04
N ALA A 42 0.31 -0.62 -4.77
CA ALA A 42 0.07 -0.56 -6.21
C ALA A 42 0.87 -1.64 -6.96
N ARG A 43 2.15 -1.84 -6.63
CA ARG A 43 2.98 -2.90 -7.20
C ARG A 43 2.43 -4.30 -6.88
N LEU A 44 2.04 -4.55 -5.63
CA LEU A 44 1.48 -5.85 -5.24
C LEU A 44 0.17 -6.14 -5.98
N ARG A 45 -0.70 -5.14 -6.14
CA ARG A 45 -1.93 -5.28 -6.95
C ARG A 45 -1.61 -5.53 -8.41
N ALA A 46 -0.62 -4.86 -8.98
CA ALA A 46 -0.21 -5.12 -10.37
C ALA A 46 0.32 -6.55 -10.53
N ALA A 47 1.11 -7.04 -9.57
CA ALA A 47 1.62 -8.42 -9.57
C ALA A 47 0.50 -9.45 -9.41
N SER A 48 -0.51 -9.19 -8.56
CA SER A 48 -1.64 -10.10 -8.37
C SER A 48 -2.58 -10.17 -9.57
N HIS A 49 -2.60 -9.13 -10.42
CA HIS A 49 -3.39 -9.08 -11.64
C HIS A 49 -2.56 -9.33 -12.91
N ALA A 50 -1.26 -9.59 -12.76
CA ALA A 50 -0.44 -10.01 -13.88
C ALA A 50 -0.97 -11.37 -14.36
N PRO A 51 -1.31 -11.53 -15.65
CA PRO A 51 -1.69 -12.84 -16.17
C PRO A 51 -0.53 -13.79 -15.93
N VAL A 52 -0.79 -14.86 -15.17
CA VAL A 52 0.12 -16.00 -15.10
C VAL A 52 0.21 -16.52 -16.53
N LEU A 53 1.26 -16.14 -17.25
CA LEU A 53 1.68 -16.82 -18.47
C LEU A 53 2.10 -18.21 -18.01
N HIS A 54 1.12 -19.12 -17.94
CA HIS A 54 1.39 -20.54 -17.93
C HIS A 54 2.12 -20.83 -19.24
N THR A 55 3.44 -20.70 -19.25
CA THR A 55 4.29 -21.34 -20.23
C THR A 55 4.06 -22.83 -20.01
N ALA A 56 3.16 -23.40 -20.82
CA ALA A 56 2.89 -24.82 -20.82
C ALA A 56 4.23 -25.57 -20.87
N PRO A 57 4.48 -26.54 -19.97
CA PRO A 57 5.66 -27.38 -20.10
C PRO A 57 5.57 -28.06 -21.45
N LYS A 58 6.57 -27.85 -22.32
CA LYS A 58 6.70 -28.59 -23.57
C LYS A 58 6.62 -30.09 -23.23
N PRO A 59 5.78 -30.89 -23.89
CA PRO A 59 5.79 -32.32 -23.67
C PRO A 59 7.17 -32.83 -24.12
N VAL A 60 7.94 -33.33 -23.16
CA VAL A 60 9.16 -34.07 -23.47
C VAL A 60 8.68 -35.44 -23.95
N GLU A 61 8.63 -35.63 -25.27
CA GLU A 61 8.39 -36.94 -25.85
C GLU A 61 9.52 -37.87 -25.38
N ARG A 62 9.12 -38.79 -24.51
CA ARG A 62 9.95 -39.85 -23.96
C ARG A 62 10.20 -40.86 -25.08
N ALA A 63 11.28 -40.69 -25.84
CA ALA A 63 11.78 -41.72 -26.74
C ALA A 63 12.20 -42.93 -25.90
N VAL A 64 11.32 -43.93 -25.84
CA VAL A 64 11.62 -45.26 -25.31
C VAL A 64 12.40 -45.98 -26.40
N GLU A 65 13.74 -45.94 -26.31
CA GLU A 65 14.56 -46.94 -26.99
C GLU A 65 14.60 -48.20 -26.13
N ALA A 66 13.71 -49.13 -26.45
CA ALA A 66 13.88 -50.52 -26.12
C ALA A 66 15.02 -51.08 -26.99
N VAL A 67 16.24 -51.08 -26.48
CA VAL A 67 17.31 -51.93 -27.04
C VAL A 67 17.10 -53.33 -26.47
N SER A 68 16.47 -54.18 -27.27
CA SER A 68 16.65 -55.63 -27.22
C SER A 68 17.66 -56.02 -28.30
N ALA A 69 18.85 -56.46 -27.88
CA ALA A 69 19.68 -57.47 -28.54
C ALA A 69 20.86 -57.82 -27.61
#